data_AF-A0AAN6M9B0-F1
#
_entry.id   AF-A0AAN6M9B0-F1
#
_cell.length_a   1.000
_cell.length_b   1.000
_cell.length_c   1.000
_cell.angle_alpha   90.00
_cell.angle_beta   90.00
_cell.angle_gamma   90.00
#
_symmetry.space_group_name_H-M   'P 1'
#
loop_
_entity.id
_entity.type
_entity.pdbx_description
1 polymer ?
#
loop_
_entity_poly.entity_id
_entity_poly.type
_entity_poly.pdbx_seq_one_letter_code
_entity_poly.pdbx_strand_id
1 'polypeptide(L)'
;MKSFLAMLALTCAASAATLAPLAVCNARKGESCPGSNQRGCENNGGHSMLCVATSPGKYNWIYADNCPDSKAHCDCATGFCVPN
;
A
#
# COMPACT_ATOMS: atom_id res chain seq x y z
N MET A 1 -36.52 1.17 -47.59
CA MET A 1 -36.65 0.62 -46.23
C MET A 1 -35.51 1.18 -45.39
N LYS A 2 -35.86 1.91 -44.32
CA LYS A 2 -34.97 2.43 -43.29
C LYS A 2 -34.52 1.26 -42.41
N SER A 3 -33.22 1.09 -42.17
CA SER A 3 -32.70 0.33 -41.01
C SER A 3 -31.25 0.76 -40.77
N PHE A 4 -31.04 1.69 -39.84
CA PHE A 4 -30.78 1.46 -38.42
C PHE A 4 -29.28 1.31 -38.13
N LEU A 5 -28.70 2.44 -37.73
CA LEU A 5 -27.49 2.55 -36.93
C LEU A 5 -27.58 1.60 -35.72
N ALA A 6 -26.58 0.72 -35.56
CA ALA A 6 -26.21 0.16 -34.27
C ALA A 6 -24.70 -0.12 -34.33
N MET A 7 -23.86 0.77 -33.79
CA MET A 7 -23.47 0.74 -32.37
C MET A 7 -22.79 -0.57 -31.99
N LEU A 8 -21.45 -0.59 -31.93
CA LEU A 8 -20.71 -0.41 -30.69
C LEU A 8 -19.22 -0.60 -30.98
N ALA A 9 -18.45 0.49 -30.88
CA ALA A 9 -17.02 0.42 -30.73
C ALA A 9 -16.73 -0.30 -29.41
N LEU A 10 -16.33 -1.57 -29.49
CA LEU A 10 -15.92 -2.37 -28.35
C LEU A 10 -14.47 -1.98 -27.96
N THR A 11 -14.25 -0.71 -27.63
CA THR A 11 -13.03 -0.27 -26.94
C THR A 11 -13.25 -0.54 -25.45
N CYS A 12 -13.10 -1.80 -25.04
CA CYS A 12 -12.96 -2.10 -23.63
C CYS A 12 -11.67 -1.46 -23.15
N ALA A 13 -11.83 -0.39 -22.37
CA ALA A 13 -10.79 0.22 -21.57
C ALA A 13 -10.00 -0.87 -20.85
N ALA A 14 -8.73 -1.04 -21.23
CA ALA A 14 -7.76 -1.71 -20.38
C ALA A 14 -7.60 -0.81 -19.16
N SER A 15 -8.45 -1.02 -18.16
CA SER A 15 -8.37 -0.37 -16.86
C SER A 15 -6.94 -0.54 -16.38
N ALA A 16 -6.21 0.57 -16.29
CA ALA A 16 -4.96 0.63 -15.56
C ALA A 16 -5.31 0.30 -14.11
N ALA A 17 -5.20 -0.99 -13.78
CA ALA A 17 -5.09 -1.43 -12.40
C ALA A 17 -3.76 -0.84 -11.93
N THR A 18 -3.81 0.37 -11.41
CA THR A 18 -2.73 0.97 -10.65
C THR A 18 -2.45 -0.02 -9.54
N LEU A 19 -1.39 -0.82 -9.70
CA LEU A 19 -0.82 -1.64 -8.65
C LEU A 19 -0.47 -0.66 -7.54
N ALA A 20 -1.38 -0.48 -6.58
CA ALA A 20 -1.07 0.23 -5.36
C ALA A 20 0.22 -0.41 -4.82
N PRO A 21 1.25 0.37 -4.47
CA PRO A 21 2.48 -0.18 -3.97
C PRO A 21 2.15 -1.07 -2.77
N LEU A 22 2.36 -2.38 -2.94
CA LEU A 22 2.10 -3.38 -1.91
C LEU A 22 2.93 -3.00 -0.68
N ALA A 23 2.29 -3.02 0.49
CA ALA A 23 3.02 -2.79 1.72
C ALA A 23 4.00 -3.93 2.01
N VAL A 24 5.10 -3.59 2.68
CA VAL A 24 6.12 -4.57 3.07
C VAL A 24 5.73 -5.21 4.40
N CYS A 25 5.44 -6.50 4.38
CA CYS A 25 5.23 -7.28 5.59
C CYS A 25 6.55 -7.53 6.34
N ASN A 26 6.46 -7.63 7.66
CA ASN A 26 7.59 -7.92 8.54
C ASN A 26 8.71 -6.87 8.47
N ALA A 27 8.35 -5.63 8.16
CA ALA A 27 9.26 -4.50 8.26
C ALA A 27 9.71 -4.32 9.72
N ARG A 28 10.97 -3.94 9.93
CA ARG A 28 11.50 -3.73 11.29
C ARG A 28 12.05 -2.32 11.41
N LYS A 29 11.72 -1.65 12.51
CA LYS A 29 12.21 -0.31 12.77
C LYS A 29 13.73 -0.25 12.66
N GLY A 30 14.22 0.75 11.93
CA GLY A 30 15.65 0.99 11.72
C GLY A 30 16.26 0.16 10.60
N GLU A 31 15.59 -0.88 10.08
CA GLU A 31 16.07 -1.59 8.89
C GLU A 31 15.87 -0.75 7.63
N SER A 32 16.70 -1.03 6.62
CA SER A 32 16.62 -0.35 5.34
C SER A 32 15.33 -0.70 4.61
N CYS A 33 14.78 0.26 3.88
CA CYS A 33 13.54 0.11 3.14
C CYS A 33 13.68 0.59 1.69
N PRO A 34 12.80 0.14 0.77
CA PRO A 34 13.05 0.27 -0.67
C PRO A 34 12.92 1.70 -1.21
N GLY A 35 12.19 2.57 -0.53
CA GLY A 35 12.05 3.96 -0.93
C GLY A 35 11.05 4.75 -0.09
N SER A 36 11.24 6.07 -0.02
CA SER A 36 10.38 6.97 0.77
C SER A 36 8.90 6.80 0.48
N ASN A 37 8.07 6.97 1.52
CA ASN A 37 6.60 6.88 1.46
C ASN A 37 6.05 5.48 1.16
N GLN A 38 6.90 4.45 1.13
CA GLN A 38 6.40 3.08 1.21
C GLN A 38 5.87 2.77 2.60
N ARG A 39 4.86 1.91 2.64
CA ARG A 39 4.25 1.42 3.87
C ARG A 39 4.69 0.01 4.15
N GLY A 40 4.67 -0.35 5.41
CA GLY A 40 4.92 -1.71 5.85
C GLY A 40 4.18 -2.02 7.14
N CYS A 41 4.23 -3.27 7.54
CA CYS A 41 3.71 -3.74 8.82
C CYS A 41 4.84 -4.36 9.63
N GLU A 42 4.91 -4.02 10.92
CA GLU A 42 5.84 -4.68 11.82
C GLU A 42 5.42 -6.14 12.06
N ASN A 43 6.42 -7.02 12.18
CA ASN A 43 6.28 -8.44 12.49
C ASN A 43 5.21 -8.70 13.58
N ASN A 44 4.12 -9.39 13.24
CA ASN A 44 2.84 -9.59 13.97
C ASN A 44 1.73 -8.54 13.76
N GLY A 45 1.86 -7.61 12.82
CA GLY A 45 0.83 -6.63 12.49
C GLY A 45 0.56 -5.62 13.61
N GLY A 46 1.43 -5.50 14.61
CA GLY A 46 1.23 -4.59 15.74
C GLY A 46 1.38 -3.11 15.36
N HIS A 47 2.23 -2.79 14.38
CA HIS A 47 2.45 -1.41 13.96
C HIS A 47 2.39 -1.26 12.45
N SER A 48 1.79 -0.14 12.03
CA SER A 48 1.98 0.43 10.69
C SER A 48 3.34 1.12 10.64
N MET A 49 4.06 0.91 9.54
CA MET A 49 5.43 1.39 9.33
C MET A 49 5.48 2.33 8.13
N LEU A 50 6.35 3.34 8.22
CA LEU A 50 6.64 4.25 7.11
C LEU A 50 8.13 4.20 6.76
N CYS A 51 8.44 4.11 5.47
CA CYS A 51 9.80 4.23 4.98
C CYS A 51 10.14 5.71 4.80
N VAL A 52 11.13 6.20 5.55
CA VAL A 52 11.54 7.61 5.55
C VAL A 52 13.01 7.75 5.17
N ALA A 53 13.34 8.85 4.49
CA ALA A 53 14.74 9.17 4.16
C ALA A 53 15.48 9.59 5.44
N THR A 54 16.62 8.94 5.71
CA THR A 54 17.51 9.30 6.83
C THR A 54 18.71 10.11 6.35
N SER A 55 19.12 9.89 5.09
CA SER A 55 20.12 10.70 4.37
C SER A 55 19.86 10.57 2.86
N PRO A 56 20.53 11.37 2.00
CA PRO A 56 20.38 11.22 0.55
C PRO A 56 20.63 9.77 0.10
N GLY A 57 19.62 9.15 -0.52
CA GLY A 57 19.67 7.76 -1.00
C GLY A 57 19.59 6.67 0.08
N LYS A 58 19.41 7.02 1.36
CA LYS A 58 19.23 6.03 2.44
C LYS A 58 17.87 6.19 3.09
N TYR A 59 17.17 5.07 3.25
CA TYR A 59 15.83 5.02 3.81
C TYR A 59 15.74 3.93 4.85
N ASN A 60 15.09 4.23 5.97
CA ASN A 60 14.83 3.25 7.03
C ASN A 60 13.36 3.25 7.43
N TRP A 61 12.89 2.11 7.94
CA TRP A 61 11.55 1.98 8.51
C TRP A 61 11.45 2.68 9.87
N ILE A 62 10.34 3.40 10.07
CA ILE A 62 9.92 3.95 11.36
C ILE A 62 8.49 3.51 11.70
N TYR A 63 8.13 3.55 12.98
CA TYR A 63 6.73 3.39 13.39
C TYR A 63 5.92 4.59 12.92
N ALA A 64 4.77 4.33 12.30
CA ALA A 64 3.77 5.34 11.98
C ALA A 64 2.63 5.28 13.00
N ASP A 65 1.99 4.11 13.16
CA ASP A 65 0.81 3.94 14.01
C ASP A 65 0.91 2.65 14.84
N ASN A 66 0.40 2.67 16.07
CA ASN A 66 0.26 1.49 16.94
C ASN A 66 -1.18 0.93 16.81
N CYS A 67 -1.34 -0.19 16.10
CA CYS A 67 -2.66 -0.71 15.74
C CYS A 67 -3.44 -1.31 16.93
N PRO A 68 -2.81 -2.10 17.84
CA PRO A 68 -3.47 -2.67 19.02
C PRO A 68 -4.19 -1.67 19.92
N ASP A 69 -3.66 -0.45 20.10
CA ASP A 69 -4.29 0.59 20.94
C ASP A 69 -5.70 0.96 20.46
N SER A 70 -5.98 0.73 19.17
CA SER A 70 -7.26 0.99 18.52
C SER A 70 -8.07 -0.28 18.23
N LYS A 71 -7.72 -1.42 18.85
CA LYS A 71 -8.31 -2.75 18.54
C LYS A 71 -8.19 -3.12 17.05
N ALA A 72 -7.10 -2.71 16.41
CA ALA A 72 -6.80 -2.93 15.00
C ALA A 72 -5.54 -3.80 14.83
N HIS A 73 -5.31 -4.27 13.60
CA HIS A 73 -4.06 -4.88 13.15
C HIS A 73 -3.57 -4.20 11.88
N CYS A 74 -2.27 -4.23 11.62
CA CYS A 74 -1.73 -3.73 10.37
C CYS A 74 -2.04 -4.73 9.25
N ASP A 75 -2.78 -4.27 8.24
CA ASP A 75 -3.06 -5.04 7.03
C ASP A 75 -1.86 -4.99 6.09
N CYS A 76 -1.29 -6.16 5.83
CA CYS A 76 -0.13 -6.34 4.96
C CYS A 76 -0.38 -6.00 3.49
N ALA A 77 -1.63 -5.94 3.02
CA ALA A 77 -1.92 -5.51 1.67
C ALA A 77 -1.75 -3.99 1.50
N THR A 78 -2.12 -3.21 2.52
CA THR A 78 -2.22 -1.76 2.45
C THR A 78 -1.18 -1.02 3.30
N GLY A 79 -0.66 -1.66 4.35
CA GLY A 79 0.31 -1.10 5.30
C GLY A 79 -0.31 -0.08 6.26
N PHE A 80 -1.61 -0.23 6.53
CA PHE A 80 -2.36 0.61 7.48
C PHE A 80 -2.98 -0.26 8.58
N CYS A 81 -3.23 0.35 9.73
CA CYS A 81 -4.05 -0.26 10.76
C CYS A 81 -5.50 -0.37 10.27
N VAL A 82 -6.04 -1.58 10.24
CA VAL A 82 -7.44 -1.88 9.96
C VAL A 82 -8.08 -2.55 11.18
N PRO A 83 -9.38 -2.36 11.41
CA PRO A 83 -10.09 -3.08 12.47
C PRO A 83 -9.91 -4.60 12.35
N ASN A 84 -9.85 -5.29 13.49
CA ASN A 84 -9.94 -6.76 13.53
C ASN A 84 -11.29 -7.28 13.03
#